data_AF-A0A7X8WRF1-F1
#
_entry.id   AF-A0A7X8WRF1-F1
#
_cell.length_a   1.000
_cell.length_b   1.000
_cell.length_c   1.000
_cell.angle_alpha   90.00
_cell.angle_beta   90.00
_cell.angle_gamma   90.00
#
_symmetry.space_group_name_H-M   'P 1'
#
loop_
_entity.id
_entity.type
_entity.pdbx_description
1 polymer ?
#
loop_
_entity_poly.entity_id
_entity_poly.type
_entity_poly.pdbx_seq_one_letter_code
_entity_poly.pdbx_strand_id
1 'polypeptide(L)' 'QHLVIDFDCTQGTETIPQWAVDDGHEVTDFHDTGEAAWQITIRKGLASDRTGLSTK' A
#
# COMPACT_ATOMS: atom_id res chain seq x y z
N GLN A 1 4.01 -5.39 9.67
CA GLN A 1 5.01 -4.91 8.69
C GLN A 1 4.42 -3.71 7.98
N HIS A 2 5.25 -2.76 7.54
CA HIS A 2 4.81 -1.57 6.82
C HIS A 2 5.52 -1.48 5.46
N LEU A 3 4.77 -1.06 4.44
CA LEU A 3 5.24 -0.78 3.10
C LEU A 3 5.02 0.72 2.84
N VAL A 4 6.08 1.41 2.44
CA VAL A 4 6.03 2.82 2.03
C VAL A 4 6.22 2.86 0.52
N ILE A 5 5.34 3.59 -0.17
CA ILE A 5 5.36 3.73 -1.63
C ILE A 5 5.33 5.21 -1.98
N ASP A 6 6.32 5.63 -2.75
CA ASP A 6 6.41 6.96 -3.36
C ASP A 6 5.97 6.87 -4.83
N PHE A 7 5.11 7.77 -5.26
CA PHE A 7 4.60 7.80 -6.64
C PHE A 7 4.23 9.21 -7.09
N ASP A 8 4.36 9.48 -8.38
CA ASP A 8 4.10 10.79 -9.02
C ASP A 8 2.89 10.76 -9.98
N CYS A 9 2.23 9.60 -10.08
CA CYS A 9 1.09 9.41 -10.95
C CYS A 9 -0.21 9.68 -10.20
N THR A 10 -1.04 10.57 -10.74
CA THR A 10 -2.39 10.85 -10.20
C THR A 10 -3.26 9.59 -10.11
N GLN A 11 -3.16 8.65 -11.06
CA GLN A 11 -3.89 7.37 -10.97
C GLN A 11 -3.50 6.52 -9.75
N GLY A 12 -2.27 6.67 -9.26
CA GLY A 12 -1.79 5.97 -8.07
C GLY A 12 -2.56 6.35 -6.81
N THR A 13 -3.06 7.58 -6.75
CA THR A 13 -3.82 8.11 -5.59
C THR A 13 -5.14 7.39 -5.37
N GLU A 14 -5.72 6.81 -6.43
CA GLU A 14 -6.98 6.05 -6.36
C GLU A 14 -6.71 4.55 -6.32
N THR A 15 -5.76 4.08 -7.13
CA THR A 15 -5.53 2.64 -7.34
C THR A 15 -4.84 1.97 -6.16
N ILE A 16 -3.85 2.64 -5.53
CA ILE A 16 -3.08 2.03 -4.42
C ILE A 16 -3.94 1.85 -3.16
N PRO A 17 -4.71 2.85 -2.70
CA PRO A 17 -5.61 2.66 -1.56
C PRO A 17 -6.66 1.57 -1.80
N GLN A 18 -7.22 1.52 -3.02
CA GLN A 18 -8.21 0.51 -3.38
C GLN A 18 -7.60 -0.90 -3.32
N TRP A 19 -6.43 -1.11 -3.93
CA TRP A 19 -5.71 -2.37 -3.84
C TRP A 19 -5.42 -2.78 -2.39
N ALA A 20 -5.00 -1.82 -1.54
CA ALA A 20 -4.72 -2.11 -0.14
C ALA A 20 -5.96 -2.68 0.57
N VAL A 21 -7.13 -2.08 0.37
CA VAL A 21 -8.39 -2.57 0.97
C VAL A 21 -8.78 -3.93 0.39
N ASP A 22 -8.70 -4.09 -0.94
CA ASP A 22 -9.08 -5.33 -1.64
C ASP A 22 -8.22 -6.53 -1.21
N ASP A 23 -6.91 -6.30 -0.97
CA ASP A 23 -5.98 -7.33 -0.48
C ASP A 23 -6.07 -7.52 1.05
N GLY A 24 -6.89 -6.72 1.73
CA GLY A 24 -7.07 -6.78 3.18
C GLY A 24 -5.90 -6.19 3.96
N HIS A 25 -5.15 -5.28 3.36
CA HIS A 25 -4.20 -4.39 4.00
C HIS A 25 -4.87 -3.11 4.53
N GLU A 26 -4.12 -2.35 5.33
CA GLU A 26 -4.60 -1.11 5.93
C GLU A 26 -3.70 0.06 5.50
N VAL A 27 -4.29 1.11 4.95
CA VAL A 27 -3.58 2.36 4.69
C VAL A 27 -3.48 3.14 6.01
N THR A 28 -2.26 3.36 6.48
CA THR A 28 -2.00 4.06 7.76
C THR A 28 -1.63 5.53 7.57
N ASP A 29 -1.11 5.91 6.40
CA ASP A 29 -0.73 7.28 6.09
C ASP A 29 -0.81 7.53 4.58
N PHE A 30 -1.29 8.70 4.16
CA PHE A 30 -1.34 9.09 2.76
C PHE A 30 -1.29 10.62 2.65
N HIS A 31 -0.25 11.16 2.01
CA HIS A 31 -0.04 12.60 1.86
C HIS A 31 0.74 12.95 0.58
N ASP A 32 0.64 14.20 0.13
CA ASP A 32 1.49 14.75 -0.92
C ASP A 32 2.86 15.14 -0.36
N THR A 33 3.93 14.82 -1.11
CA THR A 33 5.31 15.14 -0.72
C THR A 33 5.86 16.37 -1.44
N GLY A 34 5.08 16.97 -2.35
CA GLY A 34 5.48 18.08 -3.20
C GLY A 34 5.91 17.62 -4.60
N GLU A 35 6.11 18.56 -5.53
CA GLU A 35 6.53 18.26 -6.92
C GLU A 35 5.61 17.29 -7.69
N ALA A 36 4.31 17.30 -7.38
CA ALA A 36 3.35 16.33 -7.92
C ALA A 36 3.71 14.87 -7.57
N ALA A 37 4.32 14.65 -6.40
CA ALA A 37 4.55 13.35 -5.80
C ALA A 37 3.70 13.16 -4.55
N TRP A 38 3.44 11.88 -4.26
CA TRP A 38 2.66 11.40 -3.13
C TRP A 38 3.39 10.25 -2.46
N GLN A 39 3.13 10.10 -1.16
CA GLN A 39 3.60 8.97 -0.37
C GLN A 39 2.43 8.33 0.34
N ILE A 40 2.39 7.00 0.32
CA ILE A 40 1.42 6.18 1.04
C ILE A 40 2.13 5.13 1.88
N THR A 41 1.69 4.99 3.13
CA THR A 41 2.14 3.94 4.04
C THR A 41 1.02 2.94 4.25
N ILE A 42 1.33 1.67 4.00
CA ILE A 42 0.41 0.55 4.12
C ILE A 42 0.93 -0.42 5.18
N ARG A 43 0.08 -0.76 6.13
CA ARG A 43 0.29 -1.85 7.07
C ARG A 43 -0.23 -3.15 6.48
N LYS A 44 0.64 -4.15 6.42
CA LYS A 44 0.27 -5.51 6.00
C LYS A 44 -0.82 -6.03 6.93
N GLY A 45 -2.01 -6.26 6.38
CA GLY A 45 -3.09 -6.91 7.10
C GLY A 45 -2.96 -8.43 7.09
N LEU A 46 -3.71 -9.08 7.97
CA LEU A 46 -3.61 -10.51 8.27
C LEU A 46 -4.01 -11.42 7.09
N ALA A 47 -4.72 -10.89 6.08
CA ALA A 47 -5.22 -11.67 4.95
C ALA A 47 -4.10 -12.13 3.98
N SER A 48 -3.09 -11.30 3.75
CA SER A 48 -2.06 -11.55 2.71
C SER A 48 -0.81 -12.27 3.22
N ASP A 49 -0.77 -12.68 4.50
CA ASP A 49 0.31 -13.54 5.00
C ASP A 49 0.22 -14.99 4.50
N ARG A 50 -0.82 -15.32 3.72
CA ARG A 50 -1.01 -16.68 3.15
C ARG A 50 -0.03 -17.10 2.06
N THR A 51 0.91 -16.24 1.64
CA THR A 51 1.93 -16.59 0.62
C THR A 51 3.30 -16.91 1.23
N GLY A 52 3.37 -17.07 2.56
CA GLY A 52 4.60 -17.44 3.27
C GLY A 52 4.80 -18.95 3.51
N LEU A 53 3.88 -19.84 3.09
CA LEU A 53 4.08 -21.29 3.27
C LEU A 53 4.88 -21.87 2.09
N SER A 54 6.16 -21.51 2.05
CA SER A 54 7.19 -22.41 1.55
C SER A 54 7.42 -23.48 2.61
N THR A 55 6.75 -24.64 2.51
CA THR A 55 7.23 -25.85 3.17
C THR A 55 6.86 -27.12 2.39
N LYS A 56 7.88 -27.60 1.67
CA LYS A 56 8.24 -29.00 1.37
C LYS A 56 7.53 -29.77 0.26
#